data_AF-A0A9W8D4L3-F1
#
_entry.id   AF-A0A9W8D4L3-F1
#
_cell.length_a   1.000
_cell.length_b   1.000
_cell.length_c   1.000
_cell.angle_alpha   90.00
_cell.angle_beta   90.00
_cell.angle_gamma   90.00
#
_symmetry.space_group_name_H-M   'P 1'
#
loop_
_entity.id
_entity.type
_entity.pdbx_description
1 polymer ?
#
loop_
_entity_poly.entity_id
_entity_poly.type
_entity_poly.pdbx_seq_one_letter_code
_entity_poly.pdbx_strand_id
1 'polypeptide(L)'
;MSYNDCLQDVPDIFENEIGEALAMRTESLGMIRELGPPDLCHIVKIHSSNRTEPDIGSYHHVLGVDTSSSASLAAYINSLQYSLNDKPGWFGPGNNWKIASGTYCTYNAFSKLDLRVQIKIPGGVDAYAINVQGERQDVTEELWTECHVSGILRAILYSNPAEYSVTGLRRLTLAANLREEARVVEALMEQFWNGWRLGSNAETQVASHSRNYLVDGLMAYFAGQGRYNDCAGEILSPLAYAPLGGRQQQADSRSSLDFKGIDPNVAALLAEAYMGGDQEVQGVRVMHQALKAKPSCYPMLYTQAEFLRLKKQHKAACKIALMAVKYAPSEFHAWAKLTEVYIDDNDFQNALLTLNTCPMYTYVDRDYPRVPTPRRINYPVKSEVLEEYNLGDNFTNGNYGSVPMNPRPSADSDAPGAAEEQTQNETSFILRLAAPTLKGTFAHAYKLLSNIVSTIGWDELLQLRSTVFVMEEEYRNS
;
A
#
# COMPACT_ATOMS: atom_id res chain seq x y z
N MET A 1 24.72 -17.86 19.94
CA MET A 1 24.44 -17.42 21.32
C MET A 1 23.11 -16.69 21.27
N SER A 2 22.07 -17.20 21.95
CA SER A 2 20.82 -16.44 22.06
C SER A 2 21.10 -15.23 22.94
N TYR A 3 20.93 -14.05 22.35
CA TYR A 3 21.07 -12.78 23.03
C TYR A 3 19.82 -12.57 23.89
N ASN A 4 19.94 -12.65 25.22
CA ASN A 4 18.82 -12.52 26.15
C ASN A 4 18.16 -11.12 26.10
N ASP A 5 18.77 -10.15 25.43
CA ASP A 5 18.24 -8.81 25.20
C ASP A 5 17.44 -8.67 23.89
N CYS A 6 17.23 -9.76 23.14
CA CYS A 6 16.43 -9.79 21.92
C CYS A 6 14.96 -10.14 22.17
N LEU A 7 14.07 -9.52 21.39
CA LEU A 7 12.70 -9.99 21.23
C LEU A 7 12.68 -11.35 20.51
N GLN A 8 11.88 -12.30 21.01
CA GLN A 8 11.91 -13.70 20.55
C GLN A 8 11.00 -13.98 19.35
N ASP A 9 9.98 -13.16 19.10
CA ASP A 9 9.03 -13.33 17.99
C ASP A 9 8.84 -12.05 17.15
N VAL A 10 9.66 -11.02 17.42
CA VAL A 10 9.63 -9.72 16.74
C VAL A 10 11.03 -9.35 16.24
N PRO A 11 11.18 -8.91 14.98
CA PRO A 11 12.45 -8.37 14.49
C PRO A 11 12.96 -7.25 15.41
N ASP A 12 14.27 -7.17 15.61
CA ASP A 12 14.85 -6.24 16.57
C ASP A 12 16.09 -5.59 15.94
N ILE A 13 16.00 -4.29 15.63
CA ILE A 13 17.10 -3.52 15.06
C ILE A 13 17.73 -2.68 16.17
N PHE A 14 18.97 -2.98 16.52
CA PHE A 14 19.67 -2.34 17.64
C PHE A 14 20.38 -1.07 17.18
N GLU A 15 20.20 0.00 17.94
CA GLU A 15 20.80 1.31 17.68
C GLU A 15 22.25 1.41 18.18
N ASN A 16 23.02 2.32 17.60
CA ASN A 16 24.32 2.73 18.17
C ASN A 16 24.12 3.74 19.29
N GLU A 17 23.23 4.71 19.09
CA GLU A 17 22.83 5.72 20.07
C GLU A 17 21.31 5.68 20.27
N ILE A 18 20.86 5.66 21.53
CA ILE A 18 19.43 5.52 21.83
C ILE A 18 18.65 6.71 21.25
N GLY A 19 17.71 6.41 20.35
CA GLY A 19 16.81 7.39 19.73
C GLY A 19 17.26 7.91 18.36
N GLU A 20 18.34 7.38 17.78
CA GLU A 20 18.77 7.74 16.42
C GLU A 20 17.69 7.46 15.36
N ALA A 21 16.90 6.37 15.51
CA ALA A 21 15.80 6.05 14.60
C ALA A 21 14.66 7.08 14.70
N LEU A 22 14.38 7.59 15.89
CA LEU A 22 13.38 8.64 16.11
C LEU A 22 13.85 9.99 15.53
N ALA A 23 15.13 10.30 15.66
CA ALA A 23 15.74 11.50 15.07
C ALA A 23 15.66 11.44 13.53
N MET A 24 16.13 10.35 12.92
CA MET A 24 16.07 10.16 11.46
C MET A 24 14.64 10.17 10.93
N ARG A 25 13.69 9.59 11.66
CA ARG A 25 12.26 9.66 11.28
C ARG A 25 11.80 11.12 11.21
N THR A 26 12.15 11.93 12.21
CA THR A 26 11.81 13.36 12.27
C THR A 26 12.42 14.14 11.10
N GLU A 27 13.70 13.93 10.81
CA GLU A 27 14.39 14.56 9.67
C GLU A 27 13.78 14.19 8.32
N SER A 28 13.24 12.96 8.21
CA SER A 28 12.63 12.47 6.97
C SER A 28 11.20 12.97 6.73
N LEU A 29 10.53 13.60 7.71
CA LEU A 29 9.12 13.99 7.60
C LEU A 29 8.84 14.89 6.38
N GLY A 30 9.75 15.84 6.10
CA GLY A 30 9.61 16.74 4.94
C GLY A 30 9.75 16.05 3.58
N MET A 31 10.18 14.79 3.54
CA MET A 31 10.35 14.03 2.30
C MET A 31 9.17 13.10 1.99
N ILE A 32 8.25 12.91 2.94
CA ILE A 32 7.09 12.04 2.79
C ILE A 32 6.10 12.65 1.79
N ARG A 33 5.67 11.86 0.80
CA ARG A 33 4.82 12.35 -0.30
C ARG A 33 3.45 11.68 -0.39
N GLU A 34 3.32 10.45 0.08
CA GLU A 34 2.11 9.63 -0.04
C GLU A 34 1.54 9.29 1.36
N LEU A 35 1.13 8.03 1.56
CA LEU A 35 0.58 7.51 2.81
C LEU A 35 1.62 7.44 3.94
N GLY A 36 2.90 7.71 3.66
CA GLY A 36 3.99 7.64 4.61
C GLY A 36 4.56 6.23 4.80
N PRO A 37 5.66 6.13 5.56
CA PRO A 37 6.31 4.86 5.85
C PRO A 37 5.51 4.05 6.87
N PRO A 38 5.80 2.75 7.04
CA PRO A 38 5.33 1.94 8.15
C PRO A 38 5.55 2.61 9.50
N ASP A 39 4.73 2.19 10.46
CA ASP A 39 4.80 2.70 11.81
C ASP A 39 6.11 2.22 12.45
N LEU A 40 6.67 3.06 13.32
CA LEU A 40 7.93 2.79 14.01
C LEU A 40 7.62 2.49 15.47
N CYS A 41 8.06 1.35 15.97
CA CYS A 41 8.04 1.05 17.39
C CYS A 41 9.48 1.02 17.89
N HIS A 42 9.82 2.02 18.70
CA HIS A 42 11.11 2.13 19.39
C HIS A 42 10.94 1.71 20.85
N ILE A 43 11.87 0.93 21.38
CA ILE A 43 11.89 0.49 22.77
C ILE A 43 13.27 0.69 23.40
N VAL A 44 13.28 0.96 24.70
CA VAL A 44 14.49 1.05 25.51
C VAL A 44 14.44 -0.07 26.55
N LYS A 45 15.47 -0.90 26.55
CA LYS A 45 15.64 -2.05 27.43
C LYS A 45 16.70 -1.73 28.47
N ILE A 46 16.44 -2.12 29.71
CA ILE A 46 17.37 -1.95 30.82
C ILE A 46 17.61 -3.28 31.52
N HIS A 47 18.82 -3.47 32.04
CA HIS A 47 19.15 -4.65 32.82
C HIS A 47 18.66 -4.49 34.26
N SER A 48 17.77 -5.39 34.70
CA SER A 48 17.04 -5.30 35.96
C SER A 48 17.91 -5.43 37.21
N SER A 49 19.00 -6.20 37.15
CA SER A 49 19.85 -6.53 38.29
C SER A 49 21.24 -5.89 38.26
N ASN A 50 21.70 -5.44 37.09
CA ASN A 50 23.03 -4.86 36.89
C ASN A 50 22.90 -3.47 36.26
N ARG A 51 22.97 -2.43 37.09
CA ARG A 51 22.88 -1.03 36.62
C ARG A 51 24.15 -0.52 35.92
N THR A 52 25.21 -1.32 35.86
CA THR A 52 26.42 -0.98 35.12
C THR A 52 26.33 -1.36 33.64
N GLU A 53 25.39 -2.25 33.29
CA GLU A 53 25.08 -2.50 31.88
C GLU A 53 24.43 -1.25 31.27
N PRO A 54 24.86 -0.85 30.06
CA PRO A 54 24.24 0.28 29.37
C PRO A 54 22.81 -0.07 28.95
N ASP A 55 21.96 0.95 28.96
CA ASP A 55 20.63 0.87 28.36
C ASP A 55 20.75 0.58 26.86
N ILE A 56 19.80 -0.18 26.32
CA ILE A 56 19.80 -0.60 24.92
C ILE A 56 18.57 -0.04 24.22
N GLY A 57 18.79 0.73 23.16
CA GLY A 57 17.75 1.17 22.23
C GLY A 57 17.62 0.17 21.09
N SER A 58 16.38 -0.23 20.78
CA SER A 58 16.09 -1.00 19.58
C SER A 58 14.72 -0.67 19.01
N TYR A 59 14.49 -0.98 17.75
CA TYR A 59 13.24 -0.68 17.07
C TYR A 59 12.88 -1.72 16.01
N HIS A 60 11.62 -1.66 15.59
CA HIS A 60 11.12 -2.38 14.43
C HIS A 60 10.03 -1.57 13.73
N HIS A 61 9.81 -1.90 12.47
CA HIS A 61 8.71 -1.33 11.70
C HIS A 61 7.49 -2.23 11.83
N VAL A 62 6.29 -1.65 11.81
CA VAL A 62 5.06 -2.43 11.94
C VAL A 62 3.94 -1.88 11.09
N LEU A 63 3.08 -2.78 10.58
CA LEU A 63 1.82 -2.48 9.93
C LEU A 63 0.70 -3.25 10.62
N GLY A 64 -0.48 -2.63 10.72
CA GLY A 64 -1.70 -3.29 11.21
C GLY A 64 -1.89 -3.26 12.73
N VAL A 65 -1.19 -2.40 13.47
CA VAL A 65 -1.53 -2.13 14.88
C VAL A 65 -2.73 -1.18 14.94
N ASP A 66 -3.61 -1.41 15.89
CA ASP A 66 -4.69 -0.47 16.20
C ASP A 66 -4.14 0.84 16.78
N THR A 67 -4.14 1.88 15.94
CA THR A 67 -3.72 3.25 16.26
C THR A 67 -4.88 4.16 16.67
N SER A 68 -6.07 3.63 16.99
CA SER A 68 -7.24 4.43 17.37
C SER A 68 -7.11 5.14 18.73
N SER A 69 -6.18 4.71 19.59
CA SER A 69 -5.98 5.33 20.90
C SER A 69 -4.58 5.11 21.46
N SER A 70 -4.18 5.97 22.40
CA SER A 70 -2.93 5.80 23.16
C SER A 70 -2.91 4.52 24.00
N ALA A 71 -4.09 4.06 24.45
CA ALA A 71 -4.22 2.81 25.21
C ALA A 71 -3.95 1.58 24.33
N SER A 72 -4.44 1.54 23.09
CA SER A 72 -4.15 0.46 22.13
C SER A 72 -2.66 0.37 21.82
N LEU A 73 -2.02 1.52 21.58
CA LEU A 73 -0.57 1.58 21.34
C LEU A 73 0.25 1.21 22.58
N ALA A 74 -0.24 1.55 23.78
CA ALA A 74 0.35 1.09 25.03
C ALA A 74 0.22 -0.40 25.26
N ALA A 75 -0.93 -0.99 24.93
CA ALA A 75 -1.12 -2.43 24.97
C ALA A 75 -0.14 -3.13 24.01
N TYR A 76 0.08 -2.58 22.81
CA TYR A 76 1.06 -3.12 21.87
C TYR A 76 2.48 -3.12 22.45
N ILE A 77 2.98 -1.99 22.96
CA ILE A 77 4.33 -1.92 23.55
C ILE A 77 4.44 -2.84 24.77
N ASN A 78 3.42 -2.89 25.62
CA ASN A 78 3.40 -3.80 26.77
C ASN A 78 3.43 -5.27 26.35
N SER A 79 2.82 -5.62 25.21
CA SER A 79 2.86 -7.00 24.70
C SER A 79 4.29 -7.46 24.35
N LEU A 80 5.18 -6.53 23.99
CA LEU A 80 6.59 -6.83 23.71
C LEU A 80 7.35 -7.28 24.96
N GLN A 81 6.86 -7.00 26.17
CA GLN A 81 7.44 -7.54 27.40
C GLN A 81 7.36 -9.06 27.44
N TYR A 82 6.30 -9.65 26.87
CA TYR A 82 6.15 -11.11 26.77
C TYR A 82 7.08 -11.69 25.69
N SER A 83 7.34 -10.93 24.63
CA SER A 83 8.31 -11.29 23.60
C SER A 83 9.75 -11.27 24.11
N LEU A 84 10.08 -10.34 25.01
CA LEU A 84 11.39 -10.29 25.65
C LEU A 84 11.55 -11.38 26.71
N ASN A 85 10.51 -11.62 27.51
CA ASN A 85 10.50 -12.60 28.59
C ASN A 85 9.78 -13.88 28.14
N ASP A 86 10.39 -14.65 27.24
CA ASP A 86 9.85 -15.98 26.95
C ASP A 86 9.78 -16.79 28.27
N LYS A 87 8.72 -17.59 28.40
CA LYS A 87 8.41 -18.32 29.63
C LYS A 87 9.63 -19.16 30.00
N PRO A 88 10.33 -18.87 31.12
CA PRO A 88 11.22 -19.90 31.64
C PRO A 88 10.31 -21.09 31.93
N GLY A 89 10.65 -22.27 31.39
CA GLY A 89 10.20 -23.51 32.01
C GLY A 89 10.46 -23.40 33.52
N TRP A 90 9.74 -24.17 34.34
CA TRP A 90 9.78 -24.08 35.81
C TRP A 90 11.21 -24.03 36.46
N PHE A 91 12.26 -24.35 35.69
CA PHE A 91 13.67 -24.35 36.09
C PHE A 91 14.60 -23.46 35.23
N GLY A 92 14.10 -22.60 34.33
CA GLY A 92 14.92 -21.75 33.45
C GLY A 92 15.41 -20.46 34.12
N PRO A 93 16.64 -19.97 33.84
CA PRO A 93 17.07 -18.66 34.31
C PRO A 93 16.17 -17.57 33.71
N GLY A 94 15.57 -16.73 34.55
CA GLY A 94 14.74 -15.62 34.09
C GLY A 94 15.54 -14.61 33.25
N ASN A 95 14.87 -13.96 32.29
CA ASN A 95 15.49 -12.87 31.55
C ASN A 95 15.71 -11.67 32.48
N ASN A 96 16.95 -11.19 32.56
CA ASN A 96 17.31 -10.02 33.36
C ASN A 96 17.02 -8.70 32.63
N TRP A 97 16.67 -8.72 31.35
CA TRP A 97 16.29 -7.53 30.59
C TRP A 97 14.80 -7.23 30.72
N LYS A 98 14.46 -5.94 30.81
CA LYS A 98 13.07 -5.47 30.79
C LYS A 98 12.94 -4.23 29.92
N ILE A 99 11.78 -4.04 29.29
CA ILE A 99 11.49 -2.81 28.56
C ILE A 99 11.13 -1.73 29.59
N ALA A 100 11.90 -0.63 29.63
CA ALA A 100 11.69 0.49 30.54
C ALA A 100 10.81 1.59 29.93
N SER A 101 10.91 1.78 28.61
CA SER A 101 10.10 2.73 27.87
C SER A 101 9.96 2.34 26.42
N GLY A 102 8.95 2.89 25.75
CA GLY A 102 8.80 2.76 24.30
C GLY A 102 8.16 4.00 23.69
N THR A 103 8.41 4.21 22.40
CA THR A 103 7.78 5.24 21.60
C THR A 103 7.19 4.60 20.35
N TYR A 104 5.87 4.72 20.18
CA TYR A 104 5.19 4.31 18.96
C TYR A 104 4.97 5.52 18.07
N CYS A 105 5.34 5.46 16.79
CA CYS A 105 5.15 6.54 15.83
C CYS A 105 4.30 6.07 14.65
N THR A 106 3.23 6.80 14.36
CA THR A 106 2.36 6.57 13.20
C THR A 106 2.19 7.86 12.42
N TYR A 107 2.36 7.79 11.10
CA TYR A 107 2.27 8.98 10.25
C TYR A 107 0.82 9.23 9.83
N ASN A 108 0.36 10.46 9.97
CA ASN A 108 -0.92 10.92 9.47
C ASN A 108 -0.76 11.53 8.08
N ALA A 109 -1.29 10.87 7.06
CA ALA A 109 -1.19 11.34 5.68
C ALA A 109 -2.16 12.48 5.33
N PHE A 110 -3.23 12.70 6.11
CA PHE A 110 -4.15 13.82 5.93
C PHE A 110 -3.52 15.14 6.38
N SER A 111 -3.05 15.17 7.64
CA SER A 111 -2.50 16.37 8.27
C SER A 111 -0.99 16.50 8.14
N LYS A 112 -0.30 15.47 7.62
CA LYS A 112 1.17 15.40 7.47
C LYS A 112 1.93 15.60 8.78
N LEU A 113 1.37 15.01 9.84
CA LEU A 113 1.93 15.01 11.19
C LEU A 113 2.34 13.59 11.58
N ASP A 114 3.35 13.47 12.44
CA ASP A 114 3.80 12.19 12.99
C ASP A 114 3.28 12.07 14.43
N LEU A 115 2.24 11.28 14.65
CA LEU A 115 1.69 11.03 15.98
C LEU A 115 2.63 10.09 16.73
N ARG A 116 3.00 10.47 17.96
CA ARG A 116 3.88 9.71 18.84
C ARG A 116 3.24 9.45 20.19
N VAL A 117 3.29 8.20 20.61
CA VAL A 117 2.90 7.77 21.96
C VAL A 117 4.14 7.27 22.69
N GLN A 118 4.60 8.06 23.65
CA GLN A 118 5.72 7.71 24.52
C GLN A 118 5.21 7.11 25.82
N ILE A 119 5.80 5.99 26.22
CA ILE A 119 5.36 5.17 27.35
C ILE A 119 6.55 4.93 28.25
N LYS A 120 6.33 5.09 29.56
CA LYS A 120 7.26 4.68 30.61
C LYS A 120 6.66 3.52 31.41
N ILE A 121 7.50 2.58 31.83
CA ILE A 121 7.07 1.37 32.53
C ILE A 121 7.80 1.28 33.89
N PRO A 122 7.08 1.25 35.03
CA PRO A 122 5.62 1.35 35.17
C PRO A 122 5.10 2.79 35.17
N GLY A 123 4.12 3.07 34.31
CA GLY A 123 3.31 4.29 34.34
C GLY A 123 3.86 5.45 33.50
N GLY A 124 2.93 6.23 32.94
CA GLY A 124 3.20 7.40 32.10
C GLY A 124 2.97 7.08 30.63
N VAL A 125 1.95 7.73 30.06
CA VAL A 125 1.66 7.72 28.61
C VAL A 125 1.55 9.18 28.20
N ASP A 126 2.38 9.59 27.25
CA ASP A 126 2.41 10.94 26.69
C ASP A 126 2.17 10.82 25.18
N ALA A 127 1.09 11.43 24.69
CA ALA A 127 0.70 11.39 23.29
C ALA A 127 0.78 12.81 22.71
N TYR A 128 1.55 12.97 21.65
CA TYR A 128 1.79 14.25 20.99
C TYR A 128 2.03 14.03 19.49
N ALA A 129 1.77 15.05 18.69
CA ALA A 129 2.09 15.04 17.26
C ALA A 129 3.32 15.90 16.97
N ILE A 130 4.10 15.51 15.97
CA ILE A 130 5.27 16.27 15.50
C ILE A 130 5.04 16.74 14.05
N ASN A 131 5.33 18.01 13.77
CA ASN A 131 5.36 18.57 12.42
C ASN A 131 6.75 18.46 11.77
N VAL A 132 6.88 18.88 10.51
CA VAL A 132 8.16 18.83 9.77
C VAL A 132 9.26 19.71 10.39
N GLN A 133 8.90 20.66 11.26
CA GLN A 133 9.83 21.51 12.02
C GLN A 133 10.32 20.85 13.32
N GLY A 134 9.76 19.69 13.70
CA GLY A 134 10.07 19.02 14.97
C GLY A 134 9.30 19.56 16.16
N GLU A 135 8.30 20.42 15.96
CA GLU A 135 7.50 21.03 17.02
C GLU A 135 6.40 20.09 17.48
N ARG A 136 6.19 20.02 18.80
CA ARG A 136 5.14 19.21 19.42
C ARG A 136 3.81 19.93 19.41
N GLN A 137 2.75 19.18 19.11
CA GLN A 137 1.36 19.64 19.14
C GLN A 137 0.48 18.64 19.90
N ASP A 138 -0.60 19.15 20.49
CA ASP A 138 -1.60 18.32 21.16
C ASP A 138 -2.36 17.46 20.14
N VAL A 139 -2.69 16.23 20.55
CA VAL A 139 -3.41 15.29 19.69
C VAL A 139 -4.92 15.47 19.87
N THR A 140 -5.61 15.86 18.81
CA THR A 140 -7.08 15.94 18.77
C THR A 140 -7.71 14.58 18.46
N GLU A 141 -9.00 14.42 18.75
CA GLU A 141 -9.78 13.23 18.35
C GLU A 141 -9.77 13.01 16.83
N GLU A 142 -9.87 14.10 16.05
CA GLU A 142 -9.77 14.05 14.58
C GLU A 142 -8.40 13.50 14.14
N LEU A 143 -7.32 13.92 14.80
CA LEU A 143 -5.97 13.43 14.49
C LEU A 143 -5.83 11.93 14.77
N TRP A 144 -6.45 11.42 15.84
CA TRP A 144 -6.49 9.99 16.12
C TRP A 144 -7.20 9.21 15.02
N THR A 145 -8.39 9.66 14.59
CA THR A 145 -9.14 9.03 13.50
C THR A 145 -8.35 9.05 12.19
N GLU A 146 -7.75 10.18 11.83
CA GLU A 146 -6.92 10.31 10.63
C GLU A 146 -5.68 9.41 10.66
N CYS A 147 -5.00 9.29 11.81
CA CYS A 147 -3.89 8.37 12.01
C CYS A 147 -4.33 6.92 11.89
N HIS A 148 -5.50 6.59 12.44
CA HIS A 148 -6.06 5.25 12.37
C HIS A 148 -6.31 4.82 10.92
N VAL A 149 -7.00 5.67 10.16
CA VAL A 149 -7.25 5.44 8.73
C VAL A 149 -5.93 5.37 7.95
N SER A 150 -4.98 6.27 8.21
CA SER A 150 -3.66 6.24 7.55
C SER A 150 -2.92 4.91 7.78
N GLY A 151 -2.93 4.41 9.03
CA GLY A 151 -2.33 3.13 9.41
C GLY A 151 -3.03 1.92 8.77
N ILE A 152 -4.36 1.92 8.73
CA ILE A 152 -5.17 0.89 8.05
C ILE A 152 -4.81 0.83 6.57
N LEU A 153 -4.78 1.97 5.88
CA LEU A 153 -4.51 2.03 4.44
C LEU A 153 -3.09 1.57 4.12
N ARG A 154 -2.09 1.94 4.91
CA ARG A 154 -0.72 1.41 4.77
C ARG A 154 -0.70 -0.11 4.94
N ALA A 155 -1.42 -0.65 5.93
CA ALA A 155 -1.46 -2.09 6.15
C ALA A 155 -2.09 -2.86 4.97
N ILE A 156 -3.13 -2.32 4.33
CA ILE A 156 -3.77 -2.91 3.15
C ILE A 156 -2.87 -2.77 1.92
N LEU A 157 -2.49 -1.53 1.59
CA LEU A 157 -1.84 -1.21 0.32
C LEU A 157 -0.37 -1.62 0.27
N TYR A 158 0.30 -1.75 1.42
CA TYR A 158 1.68 -2.21 1.49
C TYR A 158 1.78 -3.71 1.83
N SER A 159 0.66 -4.44 1.82
CA SER A 159 0.59 -5.85 2.25
C SER A 159 1.49 -6.80 1.46
N ASN A 160 1.68 -6.56 0.16
CA ASN A 160 2.49 -7.41 -0.72
C ASN A 160 4.00 -7.30 -0.42
N PRO A 161 4.67 -8.34 0.11
CA PRO A 161 6.10 -8.30 0.45
C PRO A 161 7.01 -8.16 -0.76
N ALA A 162 6.57 -8.60 -1.95
CA ALA A 162 7.36 -8.51 -3.18
C ALA A 162 7.42 -7.08 -3.72
N GLU A 163 6.39 -6.27 -3.45
CA GLU A 163 6.33 -4.87 -3.88
C GLU A 163 6.85 -3.89 -2.83
N TYR A 164 6.73 -4.25 -1.54
CA TYR A 164 7.11 -3.39 -0.43
C TYR A 164 7.84 -4.19 0.65
N SER A 165 9.16 -4.04 0.69
CA SER A 165 10.04 -4.75 1.63
C SER A 165 10.86 -3.75 2.44
N VAL A 166 10.73 -3.83 3.77
CA VAL A 166 11.45 -2.99 4.72
C VAL A 166 12.10 -3.91 5.75
N THR A 167 13.37 -3.64 6.06
CA THR A 167 14.11 -4.35 7.10
C THR A 167 13.41 -4.23 8.45
N GLY A 168 13.20 -5.38 9.12
CA GLY A 168 12.53 -5.42 10.43
C GLY A 168 11.05 -5.05 10.40
N LEU A 169 10.38 -5.22 9.25
CA LEU A 169 8.95 -4.97 9.12
C LEU A 169 8.11 -6.16 9.63
N ARG A 170 7.32 -5.92 10.67
CA ARG A 170 6.29 -6.82 11.18
C ARG A 170 4.94 -6.49 10.56
N ARG A 171 4.22 -7.49 10.06
CA ARG A 171 2.88 -7.35 9.49
C ARG A 171 1.88 -8.05 10.40
N LEU A 172 0.92 -7.30 10.93
CA LEU A 172 -0.17 -7.82 11.75
C LEU A 172 -1.46 -7.91 10.95
N THR A 173 -2.32 -8.84 11.32
CA THR A 173 -3.69 -8.90 10.80
C THR A 173 -4.49 -7.71 11.32
N LEU A 174 -5.13 -6.97 10.42
CA LEU A 174 -5.90 -5.77 10.76
C LEU A 174 -7.08 -6.03 11.71
N ALA A 175 -7.77 -7.15 11.53
CA ALA A 175 -8.89 -7.55 12.35
C ALA A 175 -8.83 -9.07 12.58
N ALA A 176 -8.85 -9.49 13.83
CA ALA A 176 -8.89 -10.90 14.19
C ALA A 176 -10.32 -11.48 14.18
N ASN A 177 -11.34 -10.61 14.20
CA ASN A 177 -12.75 -10.99 14.24
C ASN A 177 -13.64 -9.93 13.57
N LEU A 178 -14.91 -10.31 13.29
CA LEU A 178 -15.89 -9.45 12.62
C LEU A 178 -16.17 -8.13 13.37
N ARG A 179 -16.03 -8.11 14.70
CA ARG A 179 -16.27 -6.90 15.50
C ARG A 179 -15.16 -5.88 15.30
N GLU A 180 -13.92 -6.33 15.25
CA GLU A 180 -12.77 -5.49 14.93
C GLU A 180 -12.84 -5.00 13.48
N GLU A 181 -13.21 -5.88 12.55
CA GLU A 181 -13.40 -5.50 11.15
C GLU A 181 -14.46 -4.43 10.99
N ALA A 182 -15.59 -4.53 11.69
CA ALA A 182 -16.64 -3.50 11.65
C ALA A 182 -16.11 -2.12 12.07
N ARG A 183 -15.21 -2.05 13.06
CA ARG A 183 -14.57 -0.78 13.49
C ARG A 183 -13.61 -0.23 12.44
N VAL A 184 -12.83 -1.10 11.79
CA VAL A 184 -11.94 -0.72 10.69
C VAL A 184 -12.75 -0.11 9.53
N VAL A 185 -13.87 -0.77 9.16
CA VAL A 185 -14.77 -0.29 8.11
C VAL A 185 -15.43 1.03 8.52
N GLU A 186 -15.92 1.15 9.75
CA GLU A 186 -16.52 2.38 10.28
C GLU A 186 -15.56 3.57 10.20
N ALA A 187 -14.29 3.39 10.62
CA ALA A 187 -13.27 4.42 10.53
C ALA A 187 -12.96 4.85 9.09
N LEU A 188 -12.88 3.89 8.15
CA LEU A 188 -12.71 4.18 6.73
C LEU A 188 -13.90 4.97 6.16
N MET A 189 -15.13 4.60 6.56
CA MET A 189 -16.35 5.26 6.11
C MET A 189 -16.47 6.70 6.65
N GLU A 190 -16.07 6.94 7.89
CA GLU A 190 -16.06 8.27 8.50
C GLU A 190 -15.18 9.25 7.70
N GLN A 191 -14.04 8.78 7.18
CA GLN A 191 -13.11 9.59 6.39
C GLN A 191 -13.30 9.50 4.87
N PHE A 192 -14.30 8.75 4.38
CA PHE A 192 -14.49 8.49 2.94
C PHE A 192 -14.50 9.78 2.11
N TRP A 193 -15.26 10.79 2.54
CA TRP A 193 -15.38 12.06 1.81
C TRP A 193 -14.12 12.93 1.89
N ASN A 194 -13.25 12.69 2.87
CA ASN A 194 -11.96 13.36 3.00
C ASN A 194 -10.81 12.58 2.32
N GLY A 195 -11.08 11.38 1.80
CA GLY A 195 -10.05 10.47 1.25
C GLY A 195 -9.21 11.07 0.12
N TRP A 196 -9.73 12.04 -0.63
CA TRP A 196 -8.96 12.76 -1.67
C TRP A 196 -7.74 13.49 -1.12
N ARG A 197 -7.73 13.87 0.17
CA ARG A 197 -6.60 14.53 0.84
C ARG A 197 -5.37 13.62 0.96
N LEU A 198 -5.56 12.31 0.91
CA LEU A 198 -4.50 11.32 0.98
C LEU A 198 -3.68 11.23 -0.32
N GLY A 199 -4.17 11.81 -1.41
CA GLY A 199 -3.61 11.62 -2.74
C GLY A 199 -4.14 10.35 -3.42
N SER A 200 -3.46 9.93 -4.48
CA SER A 200 -3.86 8.82 -5.34
C SER A 200 -2.64 8.07 -5.87
N ASN A 201 -2.87 6.87 -6.40
CA ASN A 201 -1.86 6.11 -7.11
C ASN A 201 -1.29 6.84 -8.34
N ALA A 202 -0.17 6.34 -8.85
CA ALA A 202 0.58 6.95 -9.96
C ALA A 202 -0.12 6.91 -11.33
N GLU A 203 -1.28 6.27 -11.46
CA GLU A 203 -2.09 6.27 -12.68
C GLU A 203 -3.21 7.32 -12.66
N THR A 204 -3.40 7.98 -11.52
CA THR A 204 -4.44 9.00 -11.31
C THR A 204 -3.78 10.37 -11.21
N GLN A 205 -4.21 11.33 -12.03
CA GLN A 205 -3.61 12.68 -12.03
C GLN A 205 -4.02 13.48 -10.79
N VAL A 206 -5.31 13.47 -10.49
CA VAL A 206 -5.92 14.27 -9.44
C VAL A 206 -6.79 13.35 -8.59
N ALA A 207 -6.48 13.28 -7.31
CA ALA A 207 -7.28 12.53 -6.35
C ALA A 207 -8.71 13.10 -6.30
N SER A 208 -9.70 12.22 -6.32
CA SER A 208 -11.12 12.55 -6.30
C SER A 208 -11.85 11.70 -5.28
N HIS A 209 -13.14 11.94 -5.04
CA HIS A 209 -13.92 11.12 -4.10
C HIS A 209 -14.04 9.65 -4.52
N SER A 210 -13.85 9.31 -5.80
CA SER A 210 -13.88 7.94 -6.29
C SER A 210 -12.51 7.35 -6.63
N ARG A 211 -11.44 8.16 -6.62
CA ARG A 211 -10.08 7.70 -6.93
C ARG A 211 -9.09 8.37 -6.00
N ASN A 212 -8.71 7.66 -4.96
CA ASN A 212 -7.77 8.07 -3.94
C ASN A 212 -7.33 6.83 -3.17
N TYR A 213 -6.30 6.96 -2.32
CA TYR A 213 -5.79 5.82 -1.57
C TYR A 213 -6.79 5.17 -0.61
N LEU A 214 -7.77 5.92 -0.08
CA LEU A 214 -8.82 5.34 0.76
C LEU A 214 -9.71 4.40 -0.04
N VAL A 215 -10.15 4.84 -1.23
CA VAL A 215 -10.94 3.99 -2.14
C VAL A 215 -10.13 2.80 -2.61
N ASP A 216 -8.87 3.00 -2.99
CA ASP A 216 -7.98 1.90 -3.43
C ASP A 216 -7.84 0.84 -2.33
N GLY A 217 -7.61 1.28 -1.08
CA GLY A 217 -7.52 0.38 0.08
C GLY A 217 -8.83 -0.33 0.39
N LEU A 218 -9.95 0.40 0.38
CA LEU A 218 -11.28 -0.16 0.62
C LEU A 218 -11.62 -1.25 -0.40
N MET A 219 -11.48 -0.94 -1.69
CA MET A 219 -11.77 -1.88 -2.77
C MET A 219 -10.84 -3.09 -2.71
N ALA A 220 -9.54 -2.89 -2.49
CA ALA A 220 -8.55 -3.97 -2.38
C ALA A 220 -8.83 -4.90 -1.19
N TYR A 221 -9.26 -4.36 -0.04
CA TYR A 221 -9.58 -5.14 1.15
C TYR A 221 -10.70 -6.15 0.90
N PHE A 222 -11.82 -5.69 0.33
CA PHE A 222 -12.95 -6.57 0.03
C PHE A 222 -12.68 -7.49 -1.17
N ALA A 223 -12.03 -6.97 -2.22
CA ALA A 223 -11.67 -7.75 -3.41
C ALA A 223 -10.72 -8.91 -3.08
N GLY A 224 -9.73 -8.68 -2.21
CA GLY A 224 -8.77 -9.71 -1.78
C GLY A 224 -9.39 -10.88 -1.04
N GLN A 225 -10.59 -10.70 -0.47
CA GLN A 225 -11.38 -11.76 0.18
C GLN A 225 -12.53 -12.28 -0.71
N GLY A 226 -12.69 -11.75 -1.93
CA GLY A 226 -13.82 -12.06 -2.82
C GLY A 226 -15.17 -11.49 -2.33
N ARG A 227 -15.17 -10.55 -1.38
CA ARG A 227 -16.36 -9.98 -0.72
C ARG A 227 -16.90 -8.74 -1.43
N TYR A 228 -16.99 -8.80 -2.75
CA TYR A 228 -17.45 -7.68 -3.57
C TYR A 228 -18.91 -7.26 -3.25
N ASN A 229 -19.77 -8.22 -2.97
CA ASN A 229 -21.19 -7.96 -2.67
C ASN A 229 -21.38 -7.23 -1.33
N ASP A 230 -20.56 -7.53 -0.33
CA ASP A 230 -20.56 -6.84 0.97
C ASP A 230 -20.13 -5.38 0.77
N CYS A 231 -19.05 -5.15 0.02
CA CYS A 231 -18.59 -3.81 -0.34
C CYS A 231 -19.67 -3.00 -1.09
N ALA A 232 -20.32 -3.63 -2.08
CA ALA A 232 -21.38 -3.01 -2.86
C ALA A 232 -22.61 -2.66 -1.98
N GLY A 233 -23.10 -3.63 -1.22
CA GLY A 233 -24.35 -3.52 -0.47
C GLY A 233 -24.25 -2.70 0.80
N GLU A 234 -23.23 -2.95 1.61
CA GLU A 234 -23.11 -2.38 2.96
C GLU A 234 -22.39 -1.03 2.98
N ILE A 235 -21.51 -0.78 2.00
CA ILE A 235 -20.65 0.41 2.01
C ILE A 235 -21.00 1.36 0.86
N LEU A 236 -20.85 0.89 -0.38
CA LEU A 236 -20.93 1.77 -1.55
C LEU A 236 -22.36 2.17 -1.90
N SER A 237 -23.35 1.29 -1.70
CA SER A 237 -24.76 1.61 -1.96
C SER A 237 -25.28 2.75 -1.06
N PRO A 238 -25.11 2.70 0.28
CA PRO A 238 -25.46 3.83 1.13
C PRO A 238 -24.77 5.13 0.73
N LEU A 239 -23.48 5.09 0.35
CA LEU A 239 -22.73 6.27 -0.05
C LEU A 239 -23.17 6.84 -1.41
N ALA A 240 -23.45 5.97 -2.40
CA ALA A 240 -23.87 6.37 -3.73
C ALA A 240 -25.27 7.02 -3.75
N TYR A 241 -26.16 6.55 -2.86
CA TYR A 241 -27.53 7.06 -2.74
C TYR A 241 -27.73 8.03 -1.57
N ALA A 242 -26.66 8.40 -0.85
CA ALA A 242 -26.72 9.41 0.20
C ALA A 242 -27.06 10.79 -0.38
N PRO A 243 -27.79 11.65 0.34
CA PRO A 243 -27.93 13.05 -0.03
C PRO A 243 -26.54 13.69 -0.11
N LEU A 244 -26.17 14.21 -1.28
CA LEU A 244 -24.90 14.86 -1.56
C LEU A 244 -24.49 15.83 -0.43
N GLY A 245 -23.40 15.52 0.26
CA GLY A 245 -22.83 16.35 1.31
C GLY A 245 -23.01 15.75 2.70
N GLY A 246 -21.94 15.15 3.22
CA GLY A 246 -21.82 14.73 4.62
C GLY A 246 -22.01 15.91 5.57
N ARG A 247 -23.26 16.13 5.99
CA ARG A 247 -23.71 16.71 7.26
C ARG A 247 -25.24 16.60 7.25
N GLN A 248 -25.82 16.17 8.36
CA GLN A 248 -27.24 16.38 8.68
C GLN A 248 -27.52 17.88 8.70
N GLN A 249 -27.62 18.54 7.54
CA GLN A 249 -28.28 19.83 7.48
C GLN A 249 -29.77 19.55 7.58
N GLN A 250 -30.36 20.04 8.67
CA GLN A 250 -31.79 20.08 8.89
C GLN A 250 -32.47 20.50 7.58
N ALA A 251 -33.34 19.61 7.11
CA ALA A 251 -34.13 19.82 5.92
C ALA A 251 -35.02 21.05 6.12
N ASP A 252 -34.62 22.17 5.52
CA ASP A 252 -35.54 23.28 5.33
C ASP A 252 -36.63 22.83 4.36
N SER A 253 -37.82 22.79 4.93
CA SER A 253 -39.04 22.35 4.30
C SER A 253 -39.49 23.39 3.27
N ARG A 254 -39.39 23.03 1.99
CA ARG A 254 -40.31 23.34 0.87
C ARG A 254 -39.55 23.53 -0.45
N SER A 255 -39.28 22.43 -1.15
CA SER A 255 -39.55 22.34 -2.60
C SER A 255 -39.22 20.94 -3.11
N SER A 256 -40.14 20.44 -3.94
CA SER A 256 -40.06 19.26 -4.83
C SER A 256 -39.78 17.88 -4.22
N LEU A 257 -40.83 17.06 -4.28
CA LEU A 257 -40.83 15.59 -4.30
C LEU A 257 -40.17 15.04 -5.60
N ASP A 258 -38.96 15.49 -5.93
CA ASP A 258 -38.20 15.00 -7.08
C ASP A 258 -36.98 14.20 -6.57
N PHE A 259 -36.93 12.91 -6.93
CA PHE A 259 -35.86 11.91 -6.75
C PHE A 259 -34.54 12.42 -6.12
N LYS A 260 -34.26 12.04 -4.86
CA LYS A 260 -32.97 12.28 -4.20
C LYS A 260 -31.84 11.56 -4.96
N GLY A 261 -30.90 12.35 -5.45
CA GLY A 261 -29.92 12.00 -6.49
C GLY A 261 -28.85 10.98 -6.09
N ILE A 262 -28.42 10.22 -7.09
CA ILE A 262 -27.28 9.31 -7.05
C ILE A 262 -25.97 10.09 -7.30
N ASP A 263 -24.92 9.90 -6.50
CA ASP A 263 -23.58 10.43 -6.81
C ASP A 263 -22.94 9.58 -7.92
N PRO A 264 -22.71 10.12 -9.13
CA PRO A 264 -22.25 9.33 -10.26
C PRO A 264 -20.82 8.79 -10.12
N ASN A 265 -19.97 9.41 -9.28
CA ASN A 265 -18.60 8.97 -9.07
C ASN A 265 -18.56 7.77 -8.12
N VAL A 266 -19.29 7.85 -6.99
CA VAL A 266 -19.41 6.73 -6.05
C VAL A 266 -20.22 5.59 -6.66
N ALA A 267 -21.23 5.89 -7.46
CA ALA A 267 -21.98 4.89 -8.21
C ALA A 267 -21.10 4.10 -9.19
N ALA A 268 -19.99 4.67 -9.69
CA ALA A 268 -19.06 3.94 -10.55
C ALA A 268 -18.37 2.83 -9.77
N LEU A 269 -17.90 3.13 -8.55
CA LEU A 269 -17.36 2.15 -7.63
C LEU A 269 -18.38 1.07 -7.27
N LEU A 270 -19.63 1.47 -7.01
CA LEU A 270 -20.73 0.55 -6.74
C LEU A 270 -20.97 -0.41 -7.91
N ALA A 271 -20.97 0.12 -9.14
CA ALA A 271 -21.10 -0.69 -10.34
C ALA A 271 -19.91 -1.65 -10.49
N GLU A 272 -18.68 -1.20 -10.27
CA GLU A 272 -17.48 -2.04 -10.29
C GLU A 272 -17.56 -3.18 -9.25
N ALA A 273 -17.97 -2.88 -8.02
CA ALA A 273 -18.17 -3.88 -6.99
C ALA A 273 -19.28 -4.89 -7.37
N TYR A 274 -20.41 -4.44 -7.92
CA TYR A 274 -21.42 -5.37 -8.42
C TYR A 274 -20.92 -6.25 -9.57
N MET A 275 -20.10 -5.73 -10.47
CA MET A 275 -19.50 -6.54 -11.54
C MET A 275 -18.53 -7.59 -10.99
N GLY A 276 -17.68 -7.22 -10.02
CA GLY A 276 -16.78 -8.17 -9.34
C GLY A 276 -17.52 -9.23 -8.52
N GLY A 277 -18.73 -8.92 -8.03
CA GLY A 277 -19.60 -9.83 -7.29
C GLY A 277 -20.58 -10.64 -8.15
N ASP A 278 -20.40 -10.68 -9.48
CA ASP A 278 -21.27 -11.33 -10.46
C ASP A 278 -22.74 -10.83 -10.47
N GLN A 279 -22.99 -9.63 -9.95
CA GLN A 279 -24.31 -8.97 -9.93
C GLN A 279 -24.49 -8.00 -11.11
N GLU A 280 -24.21 -8.47 -12.32
CA GLU A 280 -24.17 -7.63 -13.53
C GLU A 280 -25.45 -6.83 -13.79
N VAL A 281 -26.62 -7.44 -13.54
CA VAL A 281 -27.92 -6.77 -13.75
C VAL A 281 -28.07 -5.56 -12.83
N GLN A 282 -27.61 -5.65 -11.59
CA GLN A 282 -27.64 -4.52 -10.66
C GLN A 282 -26.61 -3.47 -11.06
N GLY A 283 -25.40 -3.89 -11.42
CA GLY A 283 -24.37 -2.99 -11.95
C GLY A 283 -24.87 -2.18 -13.16
N VAL A 284 -25.49 -2.83 -14.15
CA VAL A 284 -26.07 -2.13 -15.32
C VAL A 284 -27.18 -1.16 -14.94
N ARG A 285 -28.04 -1.51 -13.97
CA ARG A 285 -29.10 -0.60 -13.47
C ARG A 285 -28.49 0.65 -12.83
N VAL A 286 -27.47 0.49 -11.99
CA VAL A 286 -26.74 1.59 -11.36
C VAL A 286 -26.10 2.47 -12.42
N MET A 287 -25.40 1.87 -13.39
CA MET A 287 -24.77 2.62 -14.49
C MET A 287 -25.80 3.45 -15.27
N HIS A 288 -26.94 2.86 -15.61
CA HIS A 288 -28.01 3.56 -16.33
C HIS A 288 -28.59 4.73 -15.52
N GLN A 289 -28.85 4.53 -14.23
CA GLN A 289 -29.36 5.59 -13.36
C GLN A 289 -28.37 6.74 -13.21
N ALA A 290 -27.09 6.43 -12.97
CA ALA A 290 -26.05 7.43 -12.81
C ALA A 290 -25.75 8.21 -14.10
N LEU A 291 -25.72 7.54 -15.26
CA LEU A 291 -25.51 8.20 -16.55
C LEU A 291 -26.71 9.05 -16.96
N LYS A 292 -27.94 8.68 -16.58
CA LYS A 292 -29.11 9.54 -16.75
C LYS A 292 -28.97 10.83 -15.94
N ALA A 293 -28.42 10.76 -14.73
CA ALA A 293 -28.18 11.92 -13.89
C ALA A 293 -27.01 12.78 -14.41
N LYS A 294 -25.90 12.15 -14.81
CA LYS A 294 -24.70 12.84 -15.32
C LYS A 294 -24.02 12.04 -16.46
N PRO A 295 -24.38 12.31 -17.72
CA PRO A 295 -23.80 11.61 -18.88
C PRO A 295 -22.29 11.82 -19.06
N SER A 296 -21.73 12.90 -18.49
CA SER A 296 -20.30 13.25 -18.60
C SER A 296 -19.42 12.62 -17.52
N CYS A 297 -19.97 11.75 -16.65
CA CYS A 297 -19.21 11.11 -15.59
C CYS A 297 -18.23 10.08 -16.17
N TYR A 298 -16.95 10.46 -16.31
CA TYR A 298 -15.95 9.59 -16.91
C TYR A 298 -15.72 8.27 -16.15
N PRO A 299 -15.71 8.20 -14.79
CA PRO A 299 -15.54 6.93 -14.10
C PRO A 299 -16.66 5.95 -14.45
N MET A 300 -17.89 6.46 -14.59
CA MET A 300 -19.03 5.66 -15.00
C MET A 300 -18.93 5.17 -16.45
N LEU A 301 -18.50 6.05 -17.37
CA LEU A 301 -18.25 5.67 -18.76
C LEU A 301 -17.12 4.64 -18.86
N TYR A 302 -16.09 4.75 -18.02
CA TYR A 302 -15.00 3.78 -17.91
C TYR A 302 -15.54 2.40 -17.50
N THR A 303 -16.33 2.33 -16.43
CA THR A 303 -16.95 1.07 -15.97
C THR A 303 -17.89 0.47 -17.03
N GLN A 304 -18.66 1.31 -17.73
CA GLN A 304 -19.55 0.88 -18.80
C GLN A 304 -18.77 0.34 -20.02
N ALA A 305 -17.69 1.01 -20.42
CA ALA A 305 -16.82 0.56 -21.50
C ALA A 305 -16.17 -0.79 -21.16
N GLU A 306 -15.72 -0.96 -19.92
CA GLU A 306 -15.17 -2.22 -19.43
C GLU A 306 -16.19 -3.36 -19.51
N PHE A 307 -17.41 -3.13 -19.01
CA PHE A 307 -18.48 -4.10 -19.09
C PHE A 307 -18.77 -4.54 -20.54
N LEU A 308 -18.89 -3.58 -21.46
CA LEU A 308 -19.15 -3.86 -22.88
C LEU A 308 -17.99 -4.61 -23.53
N ARG A 309 -16.74 -4.28 -23.16
CA ARG A 309 -15.53 -4.97 -23.62
C ARG A 309 -15.52 -6.43 -23.17
N LEU A 310 -15.79 -6.69 -21.88
CA LEU A 310 -15.89 -8.05 -21.33
C LEU A 310 -17.02 -8.87 -21.99
N LYS A 311 -18.10 -8.22 -22.43
CA LYS A 311 -19.18 -8.84 -23.23
C LYS A 311 -18.85 -8.97 -24.72
N LYS A 312 -17.61 -8.67 -25.14
CA LYS A 312 -17.14 -8.71 -26.53
C LYS A 312 -17.91 -7.79 -27.48
N GLN A 313 -18.53 -6.72 -26.95
CA GLN A 313 -19.22 -5.70 -27.74
C GLN A 313 -18.27 -4.55 -28.07
N HIS A 314 -17.17 -4.83 -28.78
CA HIS A 314 -16.05 -3.89 -28.96
C HIS A 314 -16.49 -2.57 -29.62
N LYS A 315 -17.36 -2.62 -30.64
CA LYS A 315 -17.89 -1.41 -31.30
C LYS A 315 -18.69 -0.51 -30.36
N ALA A 316 -19.43 -1.09 -29.41
CA ALA A 316 -20.17 -0.31 -28.42
C ALA A 316 -19.22 0.23 -27.35
N ALA A 317 -18.31 -0.61 -26.85
CA ALA A 317 -17.26 -0.22 -25.92
C ALA A 317 -16.42 0.96 -26.45
N CYS A 318 -16.06 0.93 -27.74
CA CYS A 318 -15.25 1.96 -28.39
C CYS A 318 -15.96 3.32 -28.36
N LYS A 319 -17.26 3.36 -28.68
CA LYS A 319 -18.06 4.60 -28.61
C LYS A 319 -18.07 5.19 -27.20
N ILE A 320 -18.24 4.34 -26.18
CA ILE A 320 -18.28 4.78 -24.78
C ILE A 320 -16.88 5.21 -24.30
N ALA A 321 -15.83 4.47 -24.65
CA ALA A 321 -14.45 4.81 -24.29
C ALA A 321 -14.00 6.13 -24.94
N LEU A 322 -14.37 6.38 -26.20
CA LEU A 322 -14.17 7.68 -26.87
C LEU A 322 -14.87 8.82 -26.13
N MET A 323 -16.09 8.59 -25.63
CA MET A 323 -16.79 9.57 -24.80
C MET A 323 -16.05 9.80 -23.47
N ALA A 324 -15.54 8.75 -22.83
CA ALA A 324 -14.76 8.88 -21.59
C ALA A 324 -13.52 9.77 -21.81
N VAL A 325 -12.76 9.53 -22.88
CA VAL A 325 -11.61 10.36 -23.27
C VAL A 325 -12.03 11.80 -23.56
N LYS A 326 -13.15 12.00 -24.26
CA LYS A 326 -13.67 13.35 -24.56
C LYS A 326 -14.00 14.14 -23.29
N TYR A 327 -14.54 13.49 -22.26
CA TYR A 327 -14.91 14.16 -21.01
C TYR A 327 -13.75 14.27 -20.01
N ALA A 328 -12.73 13.41 -20.13
CA ALA A 328 -11.55 13.42 -19.26
C ALA A 328 -10.26 13.21 -20.08
N PRO A 329 -9.89 14.16 -20.95
CA PRO A 329 -8.73 14.02 -21.84
C PRO A 329 -7.40 14.08 -21.09
N SER A 330 -7.40 14.60 -19.86
CA SER A 330 -6.20 14.62 -19.02
C SER A 330 -6.00 13.33 -18.24
N GLU A 331 -6.96 12.40 -18.21
CA GLU A 331 -6.92 11.19 -17.37
C GLU A 331 -6.37 9.96 -18.12
N PHE A 332 -5.20 9.47 -17.70
CA PHE A 332 -4.55 8.26 -18.22
C PHE A 332 -5.51 7.08 -18.39
N HIS A 333 -6.31 6.77 -17.36
CA HIS A 333 -7.24 5.63 -17.37
C HIS A 333 -8.24 5.66 -18.53
N ALA A 334 -8.70 6.85 -18.95
CA ALA A 334 -9.63 6.97 -20.07
C ALA A 334 -8.97 6.56 -21.38
N TRP A 335 -7.74 7.01 -21.60
CA TRP A 335 -6.92 6.67 -22.77
C TRP A 335 -6.46 5.21 -22.77
N ALA A 336 -6.03 4.70 -21.61
CA ALA A 336 -5.68 3.30 -21.44
C ALA A 336 -6.87 2.40 -21.80
N LYS A 337 -8.07 2.70 -21.28
CA LYS A 337 -9.28 1.95 -21.61
C LYS A 337 -9.60 1.96 -23.10
N LEU A 338 -9.51 3.13 -23.74
CA LEU A 338 -9.73 3.24 -25.19
C LEU A 338 -8.71 2.42 -25.99
N THR A 339 -7.44 2.44 -25.57
CA THR A 339 -6.37 1.64 -26.18
C THR A 339 -6.66 0.15 -26.05
N GLU A 340 -7.04 -0.33 -24.87
CA GLU A 340 -7.42 -1.73 -24.67
C GLU A 340 -8.59 -2.15 -25.57
N VAL A 341 -9.61 -1.29 -25.71
CA VAL A 341 -10.74 -1.57 -26.60
C VAL A 341 -10.33 -1.64 -28.08
N TYR A 342 -9.40 -0.79 -28.52
CA TYR A 342 -8.85 -0.87 -29.88
C TYR A 342 -8.02 -2.14 -30.10
N ILE A 343 -7.24 -2.57 -29.10
CA ILE A 343 -6.51 -3.83 -29.15
C ILE A 343 -7.50 -5.00 -29.31
N ASP A 344 -8.58 -5.03 -28.53
CA ASP A 344 -9.59 -6.08 -28.61
C ASP A 344 -10.37 -6.09 -29.94
N ASP A 345 -10.55 -4.92 -30.57
CA ASP A 345 -11.16 -4.78 -31.91
C ASP A 345 -10.17 -5.06 -33.06
N ASN A 346 -8.90 -5.39 -32.75
CA ASN A 346 -7.79 -5.54 -33.70
C ASN A 346 -7.48 -4.27 -34.53
N ASP A 347 -7.86 -3.09 -34.02
CA ASP A 347 -7.54 -1.80 -34.62
C ASP A 347 -6.22 -1.27 -34.03
N PHE A 348 -5.12 -1.94 -34.41
CA PHE A 348 -3.80 -1.65 -33.86
C PHE A 348 -3.27 -0.27 -34.26
N GLN A 349 -3.70 0.26 -35.40
CA GLN A 349 -3.34 1.61 -35.84
C GLN A 349 -3.89 2.66 -34.86
N ASN A 350 -5.19 2.59 -34.54
CA ASN A 350 -5.78 3.52 -33.58
C ASN A 350 -5.31 3.25 -32.15
N ALA A 351 -5.02 1.99 -31.79
CA ALA A 351 -4.40 1.67 -30.50
C ALA A 351 -3.05 2.41 -30.33
N LEU A 352 -2.17 2.36 -31.33
CA LEU A 352 -0.86 3.05 -31.28
C LEU A 352 -1.01 4.57 -31.22
N LEU A 353 -1.90 5.16 -32.03
CA LEU A 353 -2.18 6.60 -32.00
C LEU A 353 -2.72 7.05 -30.63
N THR A 354 -3.63 6.27 -30.06
CA THR A 354 -4.22 6.51 -28.74
C THR A 354 -3.14 6.42 -27.66
N LEU A 355 -2.29 5.40 -27.71
CA LEU A 355 -1.21 5.21 -26.76
C LEU A 355 -0.17 6.34 -26.82
N ASN A 356 0.16 6.84 -28.02
CA ASN A 356 1.07 7.97 -28.19
C ASN A 356 0.50 9.30 -27.65
N THR A 357 -0.83 9.44 -27.63
CA THR A 357 -1.52 10.63 -27.10
C THR A 357 -1.81 10.51 -25.60
N CYS A 358 -1.63 9.33 -25.02
CA CYS A 358 -1.96 9.03 -23.63
C CYS A 358 -1.13 9.91 -22.67
N PRO A 359 -1.75 10.63 -21.72
CA PRO A 359 -1.03 11.47 -20.78
C PRO A 359 -0.21 10.60 -19.82
N MET A 360 1.09 10.90 -19.73
CA MET A 360 2.01 10.21 -18.82
C MET A 360 2.30 11.08 -17.61
N TYR A 361 2.31 10.47 -16.43
CA TYR A 361 2.60 11.17 -15.18
C TYR A 361 3.94 10.75 -14.60
N THR A 362 4.57 11.67 -13.88
CA THR A 362 5.76 11.37 -13.09
C THR A 362 5.38 10.42 -11.96
N TYR A 363 6.06 9.27 -11.91
CA TYR A 363 5.89 8.32 -10.83
C TYR A 363 6.48 8.86 -9.53
N VAL A 364 5.75 8.67 -8.43
CA VAL A 364 6.23 8.90 -7.06
C VAL A 364 6.40 7.53 -6.43
N ASP A 365 7.60 7.24 -5.94
CA ASP A 365 7.85 6.01 -5.18
C ASP A 365 7.07 6.03 -3.87
N ARG A 366 6.63 4.84 -3.43
CA ARG A 366 6.07 4.67 -2.09
C ARG A 366 7.09 5.14 -1.04
N ASP A 367 6.61 5.73 0.04
CA ASP A 367 7.48 6.23 1.10
C ASP A 367 8.17 5.06 1.84
N TYR A 368 9.49 5.00 1.80
CA TYR A 368 10.31 4.08 2.59
C TYR A 368 10.88 4.78 3.82
N PRO A 369 10.96 4.10 4.98
CA PRO A 369 11.58 4.69 6.16
C PRO A 369 13.08 4.89 5.92
N ARG A 370 13.59 6.07 6.28
CA ARG A 370 15.03 6.29 6.40
C ARG A 370 15.49 5.74 7.74
N VAL A 371 16.39 4.76 7.70
CA VAL A 371 16.87 4.06 8.89
C VAL A 371 18.37 4.28 9.11
N PRO A 372 18.81 4.37 10.37
CA PRO A 372 20.22 4.44 10.73
C PRO A 372 20.95 3.14 10.39
N THR A 373 22.29 3.19 10.38
CA THR A 373 23.09 1.97 10.23
C THR A 373 22.98 1.16 11.52
N PRO A 374 22.43 -0.06 11.49
CA PRO A 374 22.15 -0.80 12.71
C PRO A 374 23.45 -1.32 13.35
N ARG A 375 23.51 -1.30 14.69
CA ARG A 375 24.59 -1.94 15.45
C ARG A 375 24.58 -3.45 15.26
N ARG A 376 23.38 -4.04 15.28
CA ARG A 376 23.09 -5.43 14.91
C ARG A 376 21.60 -5.60 14.64
N ILE A 377 21.23 -6.70 13.98
CA ILE A 377 19.83 -7.03 13.71
C ILE A 377 19.55 -8.45 14.18
N ASN A 378 18.42 -8.62 14.87
CA ASN A 378 17.87 -9.91 15.28
C ASN A 378 16.66 -10.22 14.41
N TYR A 379 16.71 -11.36 13.72
CA TYR A 379 15.58 -11.89 12.96
C TYR A 379 15.11 -13.18 13.63
N PRO A 380 14.12 -13.10 14.53
CA PRO A 380 13.66 -14.28 15.21
C PRO A 380 12.95 -15.23 14.24
N VAL A 381 13.19 -16.53 14.43
CA VAL A 381 12.40 -17.60 13.83
C VAL A 381 11.42 -18.06 14.89
N LYS A 382 10.12 -18.11 14.56
CA LYS A 382 9.09 -18.57 15.50
C LYS A 382 9.39 -20.00 15.94
N SER A 383 9.30 -20.27 17.24
CA SER A 383 9.55 -21.59 17.82
C SER A 383 8.68 -22.68 17.20
N GLU A 384 7.41 -22.38 16.90
CA GLU A 384 6.49 -23.28 16.19
C GLU A 384 7.05 -23.74 14.83
N VAL A 385 7.73 -22.86 14.09
CA VAL A 385 8.33 -23.18 12.79
C VAL A 385 9.59 -24.03 12.97
N LEU A 386 10.39 -23.74 13.99
CA LEU A 386 11.56 -24.54 14.31
C LEU A 386 11.18 -25.96 14.71
N GLU A 387 10.09 -26.11 15.49
CA GLU A 387 9.50 -27.39 15.90
C GLU A 387 8.87 -28.15 14.73
N GLU A 388 8.02 -27.50 13.94
CA GLU A 388 7.30 -28.13 12.81
C GLU A 388 8.27 -28.67 11.76
N TYR A 389 9.33 -27.93 11.45
CA TYR A 389 10.28 -28.29 10.40
C TYR A 389 11.56 -28.97 10.91
N ASN A 390 11.65 -29.27 12.22
CA ASN A 390 12.84 -29.86 12.85
C ASN A 390 14.16 -29.17 12.43
N LEU A 391 14.13 -27.84 12.29
CA LEU A 391 15.28 -27.09 11.76
C LEU A 391 16.46 -27.02 12.76
N GLY A 392 16.23 -27.45 14.01
CA GLY A 392 17.21 -27.44 15.08
C GLY A 392 17.62 -26.04 15.52
N ASP A 393 18.33 -25.96 16.65
CA ASP A 393 18.75 -24.67 17.25
C ASP A 393 19.76 -23.89 16.38
N ASN A 394 20.32 -24.52 15.34
CA ASN A 394 21.32 -23.93 14.44
C ASN A 394 20.75 -22.87 13.49
N PHE A 395 19.43 -22.73 13.39
CA PHE A 395 18.79 -21.64 12.64
C PHE A 395 18.64 -20.34 13.45
N THR A 396 19.07 -20.31 14.71
CA THR A 396 18.92 -19.14 15.57
C THR A 396 20.14 -18.21 15.49
N ASN A 397 19.85 -16.95 15.16
CA ASN A 397 20.69 -15.76 15.31
C ASN A 397 22.15 -15.79 14.83
N GLY A 398 22.36 -15.16 13.67
CA GLY A 398 23.66 -14.59 13.28
C GLY A 398 24.26 -15.09 11.97
N ASN A 399 23.63 -16.05 11.28
CA ASN A 399 24.14 -16.58 10.02
C ASN A 399 23.18 -16.37 8.84
N TYR A 400 22.58 -15.17 8.75
CA TYR A 400 22.00 -14.67 7.50
C TYR A 400 23.01 -13.82 6.73
N GLY A 401 24.23 -14.33 6.59
CA GLY A 401 24.98 -14.04 5.37
C GLY A 401 24.41 -14.96 4.31
N SER A 402 23.55 -14.43 3.42
CA SER A 402 23.07 -15.08 2.19
C SER A 402 22.68 -16.55 2.34
N VAL A 403 21.38 -16.88 2.36
CA VAL A 403 20.94 -18.24 2.02
C VAL A 403 21.66 -18.63 0.72
N PRO A 404 22.61 -19.59 0.72
CA PRO A 404 23.12 -20.07 -0.54
C PRO A 404 21.96 -20.86 -1.13
N MET A 405 21.40 -20.39 -2.25
CA MET A 405 20.68 -21.26 -3.16
C MET A 405 21.69 -22.27 -3.72
N ASN A 406 22.04 -23.27 -2.92
CA ASN A 406 22.48 -24.60 -3.31
C ASN A 406 23.03 -25.31 -2.07
N PRO A 407 22.61 -26.56 -1.79
CA PRO A 407 23.31 -27.39 -0.83
C PRO A 407 24.71 -27.67 -1.40
N ARG A 408 25.76 -27.10 -0.79
CA ARG A 408 27.14 -27.54 -1.05
C ARG A 408 27.24 -29.02 -0.62
N PRO A 409 27.63 -29.95 -1.51
CA PRO A 409 28.11 -31.24 -1.06
C PRO A 409 29.40 -31.03 -0.26
N SER A 410 29.62 -31.94 0.67
CA SER A 410 30.80 -32.04 1.55
C SER A 410 32.12 -31.74 0.86
N ALA A 411 33.01 -31.12 1.62
CA ALA A 411 34.37 -30.75 1.25
C ALA A 411 35.15 -31.94 0.67
N ASP A 412 35.24 -31.96 -0.66
CA ASP A 412 36.29 -32.57 -1.47
C ASP A 412 36.05 -32.13 -2.93
N SER A 413 36.37 -30.87 -3.24
CA SER A 413 36.72 -30.45 -4.61
C SER A 413 37.28 -29.03 -4.62
N ASP A 414 38.53 -28.93 -5.06
CA ASP A 414 39.18 -27.69 -5.46
C ASP A 414 38.43 -27.07 -6.65
N ALA A 415 37.47 -26.19 -6.39
CA ALA A 415 36.80 -25.40 -7.43
C ALA A 415 36.95 -23.89 -7.15
N PRO A 416 37.54 -23.10 -8.07
CA PRO A 416 37.51 -21.65 -8.00
C PRO A 416 36.10 -21.19 -8.41
N GLY A 417 35.30 -20.60 -7.51
CA GLY A 417 33.87 -20.45 -7.85
C GLY A 417 33.03 -19.43 -7.10
N ALA A 418 33.60 -18.50 -6.32
CA ALA A 418 32.79 -17.43 -5.70
C ALA A 418 33.05 -16.04 -6.31
N ALA A 419 34.29 -15.76 -6.70
CA ALA A 419 34.64 -14.50 -7.36
C ALA A 419 34.18 -14.46 -8.82
N GLU A 420 34.24 -15.60 -9.52
CA GLU A 420 33.84 -15.69 -10.95
C GLU A 420 32.32 -15.52 -11.16
N GLU A 421 31.50 -16.00 -10.22
CA GLU A 421 30.02 -15.95 -10.28
C GLU A 421 29.49 -14.51 -10.09
N GLN A 422 30.16 -13.69 -9.27
CA GLN A 422 29.85 -12.25 -9.13
C GLN A 422 30.24 -11.47 -10.40
N THR A 423 31.40 -11.75 -11.01
CA THR A 423 31.79 -11.12 -12.29
C THR A 423 30.93 -11.55 -13.48
N GLN A 424 30.40 -12.78 -13.52
CA GLN A 424 29.47 -13.19 -14.58
C GLN A 424 28.10 -12.51 -14.44
N ASN A 425 27.63 -12.28 -13.21
CA ASN A 425 26.38 -11.54 -12.96
C ASN A 425 26.43 -10.08 -13.46
N GLU A 426 27.56 -9.38 -13.32
CA GLU A 426 27.72 -8.02 -13.85
C GLU A 426 27.63 -7.94 -15.40
N THR A 427 27.88 -9.06 -16.09
CA THR A 427 27.75 -9.19 -17.54
C THR A 427 26.38 -9.68 -18.01
N SER A 428 25.47 -10.03 -17.10
CA SER A 428 24.17 -10.59 -17.44
C SER A 428 23.27 -9.56 -18.12
N PHE A 429 22.90 -9.82 -19.38
CA PHE A 429 21.94 -9.02 -20.14
C PHE A 429 20.57 -8.93 -19.44
N ILE A 430 20.20 -9.96 -18.67
CA ILE A 430 18.91 -10.03 -17.96
C ILE A 430 18.82 -8.92 -16.90
N LEU A 431 19.91 -8.66 -16.16
CA LEU A 431 19.94 -7.60 -15.15
C LEU A 431 19.95 -6.19 -15.75
N ARG A 432 20.25 -6.06 -17.05
CA ARG A 432 20.28 -4.79 -17.78
C ARG A 432 18.97 -4.46 -18.48
N LEU A 433 17.97 -5.33 -18.40
CA LEU A 433 16.64 -5.04 -18.95
C LEU A 433 16.06 -3.81 -18.25
N ALA A 434 15.67 -2.80 -19.03
CA ALA A 434 15.10 -1.57 -18.50
C ALA A 434 13.62 -1.74 -18.08
N ALA A 435 12.89 -2.65 -18.71
CA ALA A 435 11.45 -2.82 -18.48
C ALA A 435 11.04 -3.02 -17.00
N PRO A 436 11.77 -3.80 -16.17
CA PRO A 436 11.47 -3.93 -14.73
C PRO A 436 11.53 -2.63 -13.93
N THR A 437 12.23 -1.61 -14.44
CA THR A 437 12.35 -0.28 -13.79
C THR A 437 11.19 0.65 -14.14
N LEU A 438 10.36 0.31 -15.14
CA LEU A 438 9.18 1.09 -15.48
C LEU A 438 8.16 1.04 -14.35
N LYS A 439 7.53 2.19 -14.06
CA LYS A 439 6.53 2.36 -12.99
C LYS A 439 5.36 3.21 -13.46
N GLY A 440 4.24 3.13 -12.73
CA GLY A 440 3.02 3.91 -12.99
C GLY A 440 2.53 3.82 -14.44
N THR A 441 2.12 4.96 -14.99
CA THR A 441 1.61 5.08 -16.37
C THR A 441 2.54 4.47 -17.44
N PHE A 442 3.87 4.59 -17.29
CA PHE A 442 4.83 3.99 -18.23
C PHE A 442 4.84 2.47 -18.20
N ALA A 443 4.71 1.86 -17.01
CA ALA A 443 4.64 0.41 -16.89
C ALA A 443 3.35 -0.13 -17.52
N HIS A 444 2.23 0.56 -17.28
CA HIS A 444 0.94 0.19 -17.86
C HIS A 444 0.95 0.38 -19.39
N ALA A 445 1.47 1.50 -19.90
CA ALA A 445 1.64 1.71 -21.34
C ALA A 445 2.52 0.63 -21.99
N TYR A 446 3.61 0.23 -21.33
CA TYR A 446 4.48 -0.85 -21.80
C TYR A 446 3.75 -2.20 -21.83
N LYS A 447 2.87 -2.48 -20.86
CA LYS A 447 1.99 -3.66 -20.86
C LYS A 447 1.05 -3.65 -22.07
N LEU A 448 0.43 -2.51 -22.39
CA LEU A 448 -0.43 -2.38 -23.58
C LEU A 448 0.35 -2.60 -24.87
N LEU A 449 1.56 -2.03 -24.98
CA LEU A 449 2.44 -2.25 -26.12
C LEU A 449 2.85 -3.74 -26.23
N SER A 450 3.17 -4.38 -25.11
CA SER A 450 3.51 -5.80 -25.07
C SER A 450 2.33 -6.68 -25.51
N ASN A 451 1.10 -6.31 -25.16
CA ASN A 451 -0.11 -7.00 -25.62
C ASN A 451 -0.28 -6.91 -27.14
N ILE A 452 -0.04 -5.73 -27.73
CA ILE A 452 -0.04 -5.55 -29.19
C ILE A 452 1.00 -6.48 -29.82
N VAL A 453 2.26 -6.42 -29.37
CA VAL A 453 3.35 -7.27 -29.88
C VAL A 453 3.03 -8.76 -29.76
N SER A 454 2.41 -9.18 -28.65
CA SER A 454 2.03 -10.58 -28.47
C SER A 454 0.95 -11.06 -29.45
N THR A 455 0.18 -10.13 -30.02
CA THR A 455 -0.93 -10.43 -30.94
C THR A 455 -0.47 -10.43 -32.40
N ILE A 456 0.30 -9.42 -32.83
CA ILE A 456 0.70 -9.23 -34.25
C ILE A 456 2.17 -9.56 -34.53
N GLY A 457 3.00 -9.72 -33.50
CA GLY A 457 4.44 -9.91 -33.64
C GLY A 457 5.23 -8.61 -33.82
N TRP A 458 6.55 -8.73 -33.75
CA TRP A 458 7.46 -7.58 -33.76
C TRP A 458 7.54 -6.88 -35.12
N ASP A 459 7.61 -7.64 -36.21
CA ASP A 459 7.79 -7.09 -37.56
C ASP A 459 6.57 -6.30 -38.03
N GLU A 460 5.37 -6.81 -37.76
CA GLU A 460 4.11 -6.13 -38.07
C GLU A 460 3.95 -4.85 -37.23
N LEU A 461 4.34 -4.88 -35.95
CA LEU A 461 4.38 -3.67 -35.13
C LEU A 461 5.27 -2.60 -35.75
N LEU A 462 6.46 -2.95 -36.22
CA LEU A 462 7.39 -1.99 -36.84
C LEU A 462 6.82 -1.39 -38.13
N GLN A 463 6.13 -2.19 -38.95
CA GLN A 463 5.46 -1.72 -40.17
C GLN A 463 4.30 -0.76 -39.85
N LEU A 464 3.48 -1.09 -38.85
CA LEU A 464 2.44 -0.20 -38.37
C LEU A 464 3.04 1.10 -37.85
N ARG A 465 4.11 1.02 -37.05
CA ARG A 465 4.81 2.19 -36.52
C ARG A 465 5.29 3.13 -37.62
N SER A 466 5.91 2.61 -38.68
CA SER A 466 6.39 3.44 -39.81
C SER A 466 5.27 4.04 -40.65
N THR A 467 4.08 3.43 -40.65
CA THR A 467 2.92 3.94 -41.39
C THR A 467 2.22 5.06 -40.62
N VAL A 468 2.22 4.96 -39.29
CA VAL A 468 1.44 5.80 -38.39
C VAL A 468 2.23 6.99 -37.85
N PHE A 469 3.54 6.84 -37.67
CA PHE A 469 4.40 7.88 -37.12
C PHE A 469 5.43 8.33 -38.14
N VAL A 470 5.75 9.63 -38.12
CA VAL A 470 6.86 10.20 -38.89
C VAL A 470 8.17 9.75 -38.26
N MET A 471 9.07 9.21 -39.07
CA MET A 471 10.37 8.74 -38.59
C MET A 471 11.32 9.94 -38.38
N GLU A 472 12.22 9.88 -37.39
CA GLU A 472 13.15 10.98 -37.05
C GLU A 472 13.95 11.50 -38.26
N GLU A 473 14.30 10.62 -39.20
CA GLU A 473 15.02 10.98 -40.42
C GLU A 473 14.17 11.79 -41.41
N GLU A 474 12.86 11.59 -41.44
CA GLU A 474 11.93 12.37 -42.25
C GLU A 474 11.65 13.74 -41.62
N TYR A 475 11.56 13.79 -40.28
CA TYR A 475 11.40 15.04 -39.53
C TYR A 475 12.64 15.95 -39.59
N ARG A 476 13.85 15.38 -39.58
CA ARG A 476 15.09 16.18 -39.71
C ARG A 476 15.34 16.71 -41.12
N ASN A 477 14.70 16.12 -42.13
CA ASN A 477 14.83 16.47 -43.54
C ASN A 477 13.61 17.26 -44.08
N SER A 478 12.64 17.61 -43.24
CA SER A 478 11.52 18.50 -43.54
C SER A 478 11.65 19.84 -42.82
#